data_AF-A0AAU6TRF8-F1
#
_entry.id   AF-A0AAU6TRF8-F1
#
_cell.length_a   1.000
_cell.length_b   1.000
_cell.length_c   1.000
_cell.angle_alpha   90.00
_cell.angle_beta   90.00
_cell.angle_gamma   90.00
#
_symmetry.space_group_name_H-M   'P 1'
#
loop_
_entity.id
_entity.type
_entity.pdbx_description
1 polymer ?
#
loop_
_entity_poly.entity_id
_entity_poly.type
_entity_poly.pdbx_seq_one_letter_code
_entity_poly.pdbx_strand_id
1 'polypeptide(L)'
;MFKRLKNAFGKAVPVKCHKAEVLHNLSTDERALIVYILNARDENVSIGIKHSSADSLITKGVLKELGRDTESRTRLVSVCQKYRESLCRVFYTANKAG
;
A
#
# COMPACT_ATOMS: atom_id res chain seq x y z
N MET A 1 6.51 -14.25 -4.75
CA MET A 1 7.92 -14.06 -4.38
C MET A 1 8.45 -12.85 -5.14
N PHE A 2 8.56 -11.67 -4.52
CA PHE A 2 9.07 -10.48 -5.20
C PHE A 2 10.60 -10.54 -5.27
N LYS A 3 11.17 -10.64 -6.48
CA LYS A 3 12.62 -10.62 -6.70
C LYS A 3 13.16 -9.25 -6.30
N ARG A 4 13.95 -9.19 -5.22
CA ARG A 4 14.81 -8.04 -4.91
C ARG A 4 15.93 -8.01 -5.94
N LEU A 5 15.80 -7.18 -6.98
CA LEU A 5 16.91 -6.93 -7.90
C LEU A 5 17.94 -6.06 -7.17
N LYS A 6 19.09 -6.65 -6.85
CA LYS A 6 20.27 -5.90 -6.40
C LYS A 6 20.92 -5.29 -7.63
N ASN A 7 21.12 -3.98 -7.60
CA ASN A 7 21.88 -3.27 -8.63
C ASN A 7 23.36 -3.67 -8.54
N ALA A 8 24.15 -3.40 -9.58
CA ALA A 8 25.59 -3.68 -9.63
C ALA A 8 26.44 -3.07 -8.48
N PHE A 9 25.83 -2.22 -7.65
CA PHE A 9 26.44 -1.57 -6.48
C PHE A 9 25.91 -2.07 -5.12
N GLY A 10 25.19 -3.20 -5.08
CA GLY A 10 24.71 -3.81 -3.82
C GLY A 10 23.62 -3.03 -3.07
N LYS A 11 23.22 -1.85 -3.55
CA LYS A 11 22.11 -1.06 -3.01
C LYS A 11 20.77 -1.64 -3.50
N ALA A 12 19.85 -1.88 -2.57
CA ALA A 12 18.47 -2.23 -2.89
C ALA A 12 17.78 -0.97 -3.42
N VAL A 13 17.67 -0.84 -4.74
CA VAL A 13 16.91 0.26 -5.35
C VAL A 13 15.45 -0.17 -5.42
N PRO A 14 14.48 0.70 -5.04
CA PRO A 14 13.08 0.38 -5.20
C PRO A 14 12.82 0.08 -6.67
N VAL A 15 12.43 -1.17 -6.94
CA VAL A 15 12.01 -1.59 -8.28
C VAL A 15 10.83 -0.70 -8.62
N LYS A 16 10.94 0.07 -9.72
CA LYS A 16 9.79 0.79 -10.29
C LYS A 16 8.81 -0.26 -10.82
N CYS A 17 8.07 -0.90 -9.92
CA CYS A 17 7.01 -1.82 -10.30
C CYS A 17 5.95 -1.01 -11.05
N HIS A 18 5.61 -1.46 -12.25
CA HIS A 18 4.64 -0.77 -13.09
C HIS A 18 3.28 -0.75 -12.38
N LYS A 19 2.54 0.36 -12.53
CA LYS A 19 1.30 0.60 -11.76
C LYS A 19 0.31 -0.57 -11.82
N ALA A 20 0.14 -1.18 -13.01
CA ALA A 20 -0.72 -2.34 -13.21
C ALA A 20 -0.20 -3.60 -12.49
N GLU A 21 1.10 -3.89 -12.60
CA GLU A 21 1.73 -5.06 -11.97
C GLU A 21 1.59 -5.04 -10.43
N VAL A 22 1.70 -3.85 -9.83
CA VAL A 22 1.51 -3.68 -8.38
C VAL A 22 0.08 -4.02 -7.97
N LEU A 23 -0.92 -3.57 -8.75
CA LEU A 23 -2.34 -3.83 -8.48
C LEU A 23 -2.71 -5.32 -8.66
N HIS A 24 -2.14 -5.98 -9.67
CA HIS A 24 -2.39 -7.40 -9.92
C HIS A 24 -1.76 -8.32 -8.85
N ASN A 25 -0.64 -7.90 -8.24
CA ASN A 25 0.09 -8.71 -7.26
C ASN A 25 -0.22 -8.37 -5.79
N LEU A 26 -1.42 -7.88 -5.49
CA LEU A 26 -1.90 -7.66 -4.13
C LEU A 26 -2.50 -8.94 -3.54
N SER A 27 -2.05 -9.34 -2.35
CA SER A 27 -2.67 -10.42 -1.58
C SER A 27 -4.05 -10.03 -1.05
N THR A 28 -4.84 -11.00 -0.59
CA THR A 28 -6.16 -10.75 0.01
C THR A 28 -6.08 -9.79 1.20
N ASP A 29 -5.10 -9.97 2.09
CA ASP A 29 -4.92 -9.11 3.27
C ASP A 29 -4.48 -7.70 2.90
N GLU A 30 -3.64 -7.56 1.88
CA GLU A 30 -3.24 -6.25 1.34
C GLU A 30 -4.44 -5.53 0.73
N ARG A 31 -5.29 -6.24 -0.02
CA ARG A 31 -6.53 -5.69 -0.58
C ARG A 31 -7.48 -5.25 0.52
N ALA A 32 -7.68 -6.06 1.55
CA ALA A 32 -8.53 -5.74 2.70
C ALA A 32 -8.04 -4.47 3.42
N LEU A 33 -6.72 -4.37 3.66
CA LEU A 33 -6.13 -3.18 4.28
C LEU A 33 -6.30 -1.93 3.40
N ILE A 34 -6.14 -2.05 2.09
CA ILE A 34 -6.37 -0.91 1.18
C ILE A 34 -7.83 -0.47 1.23
N VAL A 35 -8.79 -1.40 1.18
CA VAL A 35 -10.22 -1.07 1.26
C VAL A 35 -10.55 -0.41 2.59
N TYR A 36 -9.97 -0.90 3.69
CA TYR A 36 -10.10 -0.25 5.00
C TYR A 36 -9.61 1.20 4.97
N ILE A 37 -8.42 1.45 4.40
CA ILE A 37 -7.85 2.80 4.31
C ILE A 37 -8.68 3.71 3.37
N LEU A 38 -9.15 3.21 2.23
CA LEU A 38 -9.95 3.99 1.29
C LEU A 38 -11.35 4.33 1.81
N ASN A 39 -11.91 3.50 2.69
CA ASN A 39 -13.19 3.76 3.36
C ASN A 39 -13.05 4.62 4.62
N ALA A 40 -11.83 4.89 5.10
CA ALA A 40 -11.63 5.76 6.23
C ALA A 40 -12.09 7.19 5.88
N ARG A 41 -12.70 7.87 6.87
CA ARG A 41 -13.08 9.29 6.72
C ARG A 41 -11.84 10.17 6.55
N ASP A 42 -10.78 9.82 7.26
CA ASP A 42 -9.50 10.51 7.22
C ASP A 42 -8.62 9.94 6.11
N GLU A 43 -7.96 10.83 5.37
CA GLU A 43 -7.00 10.47 4.32
C GLU A 43 -5.76 9.73 4.87
N ASN A 44 -5.53 9.87 6.18
CA ASN A 44 -4.41 9.29 6.90
C ASN A 44 -4.95 8.35 7.97
N VAL A 45 -4.45 7.12 7.97
CA VAL A 45 -4.94 6.06 8.85
C VAL A 45 -3.83 5.60 9.76
N SER A 46 -4.13 5.52 11.06
CA SER A 46 -3.20 4.96 12.04
C SER A 46 -3.32 3.43 12.06
N ILE A 47 -2.18 2.76 11.94
CA ILE A 47 -2.07 1.30 11.94
C ILE A 47 -0.91 0.85 12.82
N GLY A 48 -0.97 -0.37 13.35
CA GLY A 48 0.12 -0.91 14.17
C GLY A 48 1.45 -0.97 13.41
N ILE A 49 2.56 -0.69 14.12
CA ILE A 49 3.92 -0.72 13.53
C ILE A 49 4.31 -2.11 13.02
N LYS A 50 3.84 -3.19 13.68
CA LYS A 50 4.12 -4.59 13.27
C LYS A 50 3.03 -5.16 12.36
N HIS A 51 2.56 -4.38 11.39
CA HIS A 51 1.51 -4.82 10.46
C HIS A 51 2.14 -5.25 9.12
N SER A 52 2.26 -6.56 8.90
CA SER A 52 2.95 -7.16 7.74
C SER A 52 2.42 -6.67 6.39
N SER A 53 1.09 -6.60 6.21
CA SER A 53 0.49 -6.08 4.97
C SER A 53 0.85 -4.62 4.72
N ALA A 54 0.92 -3.79 5.75
CA ALA A 54 1.32 -2.40 5.60
C ALA A 54 2.80 -2.25 5.27
N ASP A 55 3.68 -3.07 5.85
CA ASP A 55 5.10 -3.09 5.49
C ASP A 55 5.30 -3.47 4.03
N SER A 56 4.57 -4.50 3.58
CA SER A 56 4.58 -4.94 2.19
C SER A 56 4.07 -3.84 1.25
N LEU A 57 2.95 -3.19 1.58
CA LEU A 57 2.38 -2.12 0.76
C LEU A 57 3.25 -0.85 0.71
N ILE A 58 3.96 -0.52 1.79
CA ILE A 58 4.97 0.55 1.81
C ILE A 58 6.15 0.17 0.92
N THR A 59 6.63 -1.07 1.01
CA THR A 59 7.72 -1.59 0.16
C THR A 59 7.34 -1.56 -1.32
N LYS A 60 6.08 -1.87 -1.65
CA LYS A 60 5.50 -1.76 -3.00
C LYS A 60 5.26 -0.31 -3.43
N GLY A 61 5.39 0.66 -2.52
CA GLY A 61 5.15 2.08 -2.77
C GLY A 61 3.67 2.47 -2.91
N VAL A 62 2.75 1.56 -2.55
CA VAL A 62 1.29 1.79 -2.57
C VAL A 62 0.88 2.69 -1.42
N LEU A 63 1.43 2.41 -0.23
CA LEU A 63 1.27 3.25 0.94
C LEU A 63 2.53 4.11 1.16
N LYS A 64 2.32 5.29 1.73
CA LYS A 64 3.36 6.17 2.25
C LYS A 64 3.19 6.28 3.76
N GLU A 65 4.28 6.10 4.49
CA GLU A 65 4.34 6.40 5.92
C GLU A 65 4.53 7.91 6.11
N LEU A 66 3.70 8.51 6.96
CA LEU A 66 3.69 9.95 7.24
C LEU A 66 4.25 10.27 8.62
N GLY A 67 4.17 9.33 9.56
CA GLY A 67 4.69 9.49 10.91
C GLY A 67 4.59 8.20 11.71
N ARG A 68 5.29 8.17 12.85
CA ARG A 68 5.22 7.08 13.83
C ARG A 68 4.92 7.65 15.21
N ASP A 69 4.08 6.94 15.93
CA ASP A 69 3.87 7.12 17.35
C ASP A 69 4.44 5.89 18.07
N THR A 70 5.54 6.11 18.79
CA THR A 70 6.23 5.05 19.53
C THR A 70 5.49 4.64 20.80
N GLU A 71 4.72 5.55 21.40
CA GLU A 71 3.97 5.29 22.64
C GLU A 71 2.77 4.39 22.34
N SER A 72 1.99 4.76 21.32
CA SER A 72 0.84 3.96 20.86
C SER A 72 1.24 2.77 19.98
N ARG A 73 2.54 2.64 19.66
CA ARG A 73 3.10 1.63 18.74
C ARG A 73 2.37 1.59 17.40
N THR A 74 2.00 2.77 16.90
CA THR A 74 1.28 2.95 15.63
C THR A 74 2.08 3.80 14.66
N ARG A 75 1.68 3.76 13.40
CA ARG A 75 2.20 4.59 12.33
C ARG A 75 1.05 5.14 11.52
N LEU A 76 1.20 6.38 11.10
CA LEU A 76 0.27 7.05 10.24
C LEU A 76 0.64 6.75 8.78
N VAL A 77 -0.29 6.21 8.01
CA VAL A 77 -0.09 5.89 6.60
C VAL A 77 -1.17 6.51 5.73
N SER A 78 -0.83 6.75 4.47
CA SER A 78 -1.79 7.17 3.45
C SER A 78 -1.52 6.47 2.13
N VAL A 79 -2.56 6.33 1.30
CA VAL A 79 -2.43 5.79 -0.06
C VAL A 79 -1.72 6.81 -0.95
N CYS A 80 -0.66 6.39 -1.63
CA CYS A 80 0.01 7.23 -2.60
C CYS A 80 -0.95 7.68 -3.70
N GLN A 81 -1.01 8.99 -3.96
CA GLN A 81 -1.94 9.61 -4.91
C GLN A 81 -1.91 8.96 -6.31
N LYS A 82 -0.71 8.56 -6.79
CA LYS A 82 -0.55 7.88 -8.09
C LYS A 82 -1.33 6.56 -8.21
N TYR A 83 -1.65 5.90 -7.09
CA TYR A 83 -2.44 4.67 -7.05
C TYR A 83 -3.90 4.89 -6.65
N ARG A 84 -4.21 5.97 -5.91
CA ARG A 84 -5.53 6.22 -5.31
C ARG A 84 -6.68 6.04 -6.30
N GLU A 85 -6.64 6.73 -7.44
CA GLU A 85 -7.72 6.64 -8.43
C GLU A 85 -7.89 5.22 -8.99
N SER A 86 -6.79 4.52 -9.28
CA SER A 86 -6.86 3.16 -9.82
C SER A 86 -7.32 2.14 -8.79
N LEU A 87 -6.93 2.30 -7.52
CA LEU A 87 -7.43 1.47 -6.43
C LEU A 87 -8.91 1.71 -6.22
N CYS A 88 -9.35 2.98 -6.21
CA CYS A 88 -10.77 3.31 -6.11
C CYS A 88 -11.56 2.69 -7.28
N ARG A 89 -11.03 2.73 -8.50
CA ARG A 89 -11.65 2.04 -9.63
C ARG A 89 -11.72 0.54 -9.38
N VAL A 90 -10.61 -0.13 -9.08
CA VAL A 90 -10.57 -1.59 -8.88
C VAL A 90 -11.51 -2.06 -7.76
N PHE A 91 -11.60 -1.34 -6.64
CA PHE A 91 -12.40 -1.76 -5.49
C PHE A 91 -13.85 -1.27 -5.49
N TYR A 92 -14.17 -0.15 -6.16
CA TYR A 92 -15.53 0.43 -6.13
C TYR A 92 -16.25 0.42 -7.48
N THR A 93 -15.59 0.12 -8.62
CA THR A 93 -16.30 0.02 -9.93
C THR A 93 -17.06 -1.29 -10.13
N ALA A 94 -16.99 -2.23 -9.18
CA ALA A 94 -17.82 -3.44 -9.21
C ALA A 94 -19.33 -3.16 -8.99
N ASN A 95 -19.73 -1.94 -8.60
CA ASN A 95 -21.13 -1.60 -8.28
C ASN A 95 -21.94 -0.97 -9.45
N LYS A 96 -21.53 -1.13 -10.71
CA LYS A 96 -22.31 -0.68 -11.88
C LYS A 96 -22.75 -1.78 -12.84
N ALA A 97 -22.76 -3.03 -12.39
CA ALA A 97 -23.36 -4.15 -13.12
C ALA A 97 -24.34 -4.88 -12.20
N GLY A 98 -25.55 -4.33 -12.09
CA GLY A 98 -26.68 -4.87 -11.34
C GLY A 98 -27.92 -4.08 -11.69
#